data_AF-K9SZV8-F1
#
_entry.id   AF-K9SZV8-F1
#
_cell.length_a   1.000
_cell.length_b   1.000
_cell.length_c   1.000
_cell.angle_alpha   90.00
_cell.angle_beta   90.00
_cell.angle_gamma   90.00
#
_symmetry.space_group_name_H-M   'P 1'
#
loop_
_entity.id
_entity.type
_entity.pdbx_description
1 polymer ?
#
loop_
_entity_poly.entity_id
_entity_poly.type
_entity_poly.pdbx_seq_one_letter_code
_entity_poly.pdbx_strand_id
1 'polypeptide(L)' 'MRKQRIIYTSPLDALVAVAKRLSLYETQQNMSSEDFFDRYSKGQLSDEAIFIEWANDYRHYFGLRQELEKRLQNVA' A
#
# COMPACT_ATOMS: atom_id res chain seq x y z
N MET A 1 -20.27 11.04 -3.29
CA MET A 1 -19.15 10.06 -3.31
C MET A 1 -19.68 8.67 -2.96
N ARG A 2 -19.62 7.70 -3.89
CA ARG A 2 -19.96 6.29 -3.58
C ARG A 2 -18.76 5.64 -2.91
N LYS A 3 -18.85 5.32 -1.62
CA LYS A 3 -17.81 4.54 -0.93
C LYS A 3 -17.80 3.13 -1.52
N GLN A 4 -16.92 2.87 -2.48
CA GLN A 4 -16.65 1.52 -2.95
C GLN A 4 -15.86 0.80 -1.86
N ARG A 5 -16.43 -0.27 -1.30
CA ARG A 5 -15.72 -1.14 -0.36
C ARG A 5 -15.15 -2.29 -1.16
N ILE A 6 -13.83 -2.36 -1.28
CA ILE A 6 -13.17 -3.51 -1.89
C ILE A 6 -13.21 -4.63 -0.85
N ILE A 7 -13.85 -5.74 -1.20
CA ILE A 7 -13.89 -6.94 -0.36
C ILE A 7 -12.84 -7.88 -0.91
N TYR A 8 -11.86 -8.21 -0.06
CA TYR A 8 -10.84 -9.21 -0.38
C TYR A 8 -11.20 -10.54 0.28
N THR A 9 -10.99 -11.64 -0.45
CA THR A 9 -11.35 -12.99 0.02
C THR A 9 -10.39 -13.50 1.10
N SER A 10 -9.14 -13.02 1.11
CA SER A 10 -8.11 -13.35 2.09
C SER A 10 -7.17 -12.15 2.35
N PRO A 11 -6.53 -12.04 3.53
CA PRO A 11 -5.45 -11.08 3.76
C PRO A 11 -4.29 -11.22 2.75
N LEU A 12 -4.05 -12.44 2.24
CA LEU A 12 -3.06 -12.67 1.19
C LEU A 12 -3.52 -12.07 -0.16
N ASP A 13 -4.80 -12.25 -0.52
CA ASP A 13 -5.36 -11.66 -1.74
C ASP A 13 -5.34 -10.13 -1.67
N ALA A 14 -5.65 -9.57 -0.50
CA ALA A 14 -5.53 -8.15 -0.22
C ALA A 14 -4.07 -7.69 -0.42
N LEU A 15 -3.11 -8.41 0.14
CA LEU A 15 -1.69 -8.07 0.01
C LEU A 15 -1.25 -8.05 -1.46
N VAL A 16 -1.62 -9.08 -2.22
CA VAL A 16 -1.27 -9.19 -3.65
C VAL A 16 -1.92 -8.05 -4.46
N ALA A 17 -3.19 -7.73 -4.19
CA ALA A 17 -3.89 -6.67 -4.89
C ALA A 17 -3.26 -5.29 -4.62
N VAL A 18 -2.89 -5.02 -3.37
CA VAL A 18 -2.24 -3.76 -2.98
C VAL A 18 -0.83 -3.70 -3.56
N ALA A 19 -0.05 -4.78 -3.50
CA ALA A 19 1.29 -4.84 -4.09
C ALA A 19 1.28 -4.54 -5.60
N LYS A 20 0.26 -5.03 -6.33
CA LYS A 20 0.09 -4.71 -7.75
C LYS A 20 -0.18 -3.22 -7.99
N ARG A 21 -0.98 -2.57 -7.14
CA ARG A 21 -1.22 -1.12 -7.23
C ARG A 21 0.04 -0.32 -6.95
N LEU A 22 0.78 -0.69 -5.92
CA LEU A 22 2.07 -0.09 -5.60
C LEU A 22 3.03 -0.18 -6.79
N SER A 23 3.16 -1.36 -7.40
CA SER A 23 4.01 -1.54 -8.58
C SER A 23 3.59 -0.66 -9.78
N LEU A 24 2.30 -0.39 -9.95
CA LEU A 24 1.81 0.53 -10.98
C LEU A 24 2.23 1.98 -10.68
N TYR A 25 2.06 2.44 -9.44
CA TYR A 25 2.52 3.77 -9.05
C TYR A 25 4.04 3.92 -9.19
N GLU A 26 4.79 2.90 -8.78
CA GLU A 26 6.25 2.86 -8.88
C GLU A 26 6.72 2.99 -10.33
N THR A 27 6.07 2.26 -11.23
CA THR A 27 6.37 2.32 -12.67
C THR A 27 5.99 3.67 -13.27
N GLN A 28 4.85 4.24 -12.88
CA GLN A 28 4.36 5.53 -13.40
C GLN A 28 5.23 6.70 -12.95
N GLN A 29 5.71 6.66 -11.71
CA GLN A 29 6.48 7.75 -11.09
C GLN A 29 7.99 7.49 -11.14
N ASN A 30 8.41 6.33 -11.65
CA ASN A 30 9.80 5.87 -11.69
C ASN A 30 10.50 6.01 -10.33
N MET A 31 9.79 5.63 -9.27
CA MET A 31 10.17 5.84 -7.88
C MET A 31 9.68 4.67 -7.05
N SER A 32 10.50 4.12 -6.16
CA SER A 32 10.07 3.03 -5.28
C SER A 32 9.01 3.53 -4.28
N SER A 33 8.11 2.66 -3.82
CA SER A 33 7.12 3.06 -2.80
C SER A 33 7.78 3.46 -1.47
N GLU A 34 8.98 2.95 -1.18
CA GLU A 34 9.76 3.30 0.00
C GLU A 34 10.33 4.72 -0.11
N ASP A 35 10.96 5.06 -1.24
CA ASP A 35 11.44 6.42 -1.53
C ASP A 35 10.29 7.43 -1.56
N PHE A 36 9.17 7.04 -2.19
CA PHE A 36 7.96 7.84 -2.24
C PHE A 36 7.46 8.14 -0.82
N PHE A 37 7.36 7.12 0.04
CA PHE A 37 6.83 7.30 1.39
C PHE A 37 7.73 8.15 2.27
N ASP A 38 9.06 8.01 2.16
CA ASP A 38 10.02 8.88 2.84
C ASP A 38 9.80 10.36 2.46
N ARG A 39 9.75 10.66 1.15
CA ARG A 39 9.53 12.02 0.64
C ARG A 39 8.13 12.56 1.01
N TYR A 40 7.10 11.73 0.91
CA TYR A 40 5.72 12.07 1.27
C TYR A 40 5.62 12.41 2.76
N SER A 41 6.25 11.61 3.63
CA SER A 41 6.26 11.84 5.08
C SER A 41 6.95 13.14 5.49
N LYS A 42 7.89 13.62 4.66
CA LYS A 42 8.61 14.89 4.83
C LYS A 42 7.89 16.08 4.20
N GLY A 43 6.72 15.88 3.58
CA GLY A 43 5.99 16.95 2.89
C GLY A 43 6.70 17.46 1.63
N GLN A 44 7.54 16.64 1.00
CA GLN A 44 8.32 17.00 -0.19
C GLN A 44 7.59 16.70 -1.51
N LEU A 45 6.38 16.16 -1.43
CA LEU A 45 5.56 15.80 -2.58
C LEU A 45 4.28 16.64 -2.59
N SER A 46 3.72 16.78 -3.78
CA SER A 46 2.48 17.52 -4.01
C SER A 46 1.31 16.86 -3.28
N ASP A 47 0.27 17.63 -2.96
CA ASP A 47 -0.98 17.13 -2.38
C ASP A 47 -1.93 16.54 -3.44
N GLU A 48 -1.38 16.02 -4.53
CA GLU A 48 -2.18 15.38 -5.58
C GLU A 48 -2.84 14.11 -5.06
N ALA A 49 -4.05 13.86 -5.54
CA ALA A 49 -4.84 12.69 -5.14
C ALA A 49 -4.06 11.37 -5.33
N ILE A 50 -3.23 11.27 -6.37
CA ILE A 50 -2.39 10.11 -6.64
C ILE A 50 -1.42 9.80 -5.50
N PHE A 51 -0.80 10.82 -4.89
CA PHE A 51 0.13 10.64 -3.79
C PHE A 51 -0.60 10.28 -2.49
N ILE A 52 -1.78 10.86 -2.26
CA ILE A 52 -2.63 10.49 -1.13
C ILE A 52 -3.08 9.01 -1.24
N GLU A 53 -3.51 8.59 -2.43
CA GLU A 53 -3.90 7.20 -2.70
C GLU A 53 -2.72 6.24 -2.57
N TRP A 54 -1.55 6.58 -3.12
CA TRP A 54 -0.34 5.78 -3.02
C TRP A 54 0.11 5.62 -1.57
N ALA A 55 0.12 6.70 -0.77
CA ALA A 55 0.47 6.63 0.65
C ALA A 55 -0.50 5.75 1.45
N ASN A 56 -1.79 5.79 1.11
CA ASN A 56 -2.80 4.95 1.73
C ASN A 56 -2.60 3.46 1.38
N ASP A 57 -2.39 3.14 0.11
CA ASP A 57 -2.12 1.78 -0.35
C ASP A 57 -0.82 1.23 0.29
N TYR A 58 0.22 2.05 0.42
CA TYR A 58 1.49 1.63 1.02
C TYR A 58 1.36 1.34 2.52
N ARG A 59 0.61 2.17 3.25
CA ARG A 59 0.27 1.88 4.66
C ARG A 59 -0.56 0.62 4.81
N HIS A 60 -1.51 0.40 3.89
CA HIS A 60 -2.33 -0.81 3.91
C HIS A 60 -1.50 -2.07 3.65
N TYR A 61 -0.56 -2.02 2.70
CA TYR A 61 0.39 -3.08 2.44
C TYR A 61 1.19 -3.46 3.69
N PHE A 62 1.75 -2.47 4.41
CA PHE A 62 2.48 -2.73 5.65
C PHE A 62 1.62 -3.40 6.72
N GLY A 63 0.39 -2.92 6.92
CA GLY A 63 -0.54 -3.54 7.87
C GLY A 63 -0.87 -4.99 7.53
N LEU A 64 -1.12 -5.27 6.24
CA LEU A 64 -1.39 -6.63 5.76
C LEU A 64 -0.17 -7.56 5.92
N ARG A 65 1.03 -7.06 5.64
CA ARG A 65 2.27 -7.83 5.87
C ARG A 65 2.46 -8.18 7.34
N GLN A 66 2.33 -7.19 8.22
CA GLN A 66 2.51 -7.43 9.65
C GLN A 66 1.48 -8.42 10.20
N GLU A 67 0.23 -8.35 9.74
CA GLU A 67 -0.82 -9.30 10.09
C GLU A 67 -0.48 -10.73 9.62
N LEU A 68 0.02 -10.88 8.39
CA LEU A 68 0.44 -12.18 7.85
C LEU A 68 1.65 -12.74 8.59
N GLU A 69 2.65 -11.91 8.90
CA GLU A 69 3.84 -12.29 9.66
C GLU A 69 3.47 -12.79 11.07
N LYS A 70 2.54 -12.11 11.77
CA LYS A 70 2.01 -12.56 13.06
C LYS A 70 1.31 -13.92 12.97
N ARG A 71 0.51 -14.13 11.92
CA ARG A 71 -0.16 -15.42 11.69
C ARG A 71 0.84 -16.54 11.45
N LEU A 72 1.90 -16.27 10.68
CA LEU A 72 2.98 -17.22 10.42
C LEU A 72 3.75 -17.59 11.69
N GLN A 73 4.04 -16.62 12.57
CA GLN A 73 4.71 -16.88 13.85
C GLN A 73 3.88 -17.76 14.80
N ASN A 74 2.54 -17.65 14.77
CA ASN A 74 1.64 -18.43 15.63
C ASN A 74 1.40 -19.87 15.14
N VAL A 75 1.93 -20.25 13.96
CA VAL A 75 1.82 -21.60 13.39
C VAL A 75 3.09 -22.44 13.63
N ALA A 76 4.13 -21.84 14.23
CA ALA A 76 5.41 -22.47 14.57
C ALA A 76 5.45 -23.05 15.99
#